data_AF-A0A1S8MRC4-F1
#
_entry.id   AF-A0A1S8MRC4-F1
#
_cell.length_a   1.000
_cell.length_b   1.000
_cell.length_c   1.000
_cell.angle_alpha   90.00
_cell.angle_beta   90.00
_cell.angle_gamma   90.00
#
_symmetry.space_group_name_H-M   'P 1'
#
loop_
_entity.id
_entity.type
_entity.pdbx_description
1 polymer ?
#
loop_
_entity_poly.entity_id
_entity_poly.type
_entity_poly.pdbx_seq_one_letter_code
_entity_poly.pdbx_strand_id
1 'polypeptide(L)'
;MLKSILNYQKASEKLMSILKTNKKVLAIFVYGSIVSGDLWEESDIDLFVVYKDQFEEIRDVYSEMLDIPVHMKILNKDRFMDLYESDGRKGFVRNLLISSKIIFSRDDEIEGIFNKAKYSSDKYKERWNLVYLGKLIKDIGVTKKYLQNDSLFTSYEVLIRALDSFSKLYLNLNGYTVSKDAVKMVMNLNNEFDIMIENLFYNERLKENIKNTVQYVETFLDDNINLAGKFLLDYLYEKNTFLSSYEIQNDELFKEFEIKIEEILKELYKKKLVVKDSRKLDLPSREKLINESVYSYKIYN
;
A
#
# COMPACT_ATOMS: atom_id res chain seq x y z
N MET A 1 27.32 15.32 -3.40
CA MET A 1 26.98 14.30 -2.37
C MET A 1 27.37 14.64 -0.92
N LEU A 2 28.63 14.55 -0.44
CA LEU A 2 28.92 14.86 0.99
C LEU A 2 28.58 16.30 1.39
N LYS A 3 28.91 17.27 0.51
CA LYS A 3 28.58 18.69 0.71
C LYS A 3 27.06 18.96 0.64
N SER A 4 26.32 18.19 -0.17
CA SER A 4 24.86 18.33 -0.27
C SER A 4 24.15 17.74 0.95
N ILE A 5 24.61 16.61 1.48
CA ILE A 5 24.09 16.02 2.74
C ILE A 5 24.30 16.99 3.91
N LEU A 6 25.49 17.58 4.04
CA LEU A 6 25.77 18.52 5.13
C LEU A 6 24.89 19.78 5.04
N ASN A 7 24.66 20.31 3.83
CA ASN A 7 23.78 21.45 3.64
C ASN A 7 22.33 21.10 3.96
N TYR A 8 21.87 19.92 3.55
CA TYR A 8 20.53 19.41 3.87
C TYR A 8 20.33 19.26 5.39
N GLN A 9 21.33 18.74 6.11
CA GLN A 9 21.30 18.65 7.58
C GLN A 9 21.20 20.03 8.23
N LYS A 10 22.02 20.99 7.79
CA LYS A 10 21.95 22.38 8.30
C LYS A 10 20.61 23.05 8.02
N ALA A 11 20.06 22.86 6.82
CA ALA A 11 18.74 23.37 6.45
C ALA A 11 17.65 22.76 7.33
N SER A 12 17.68 21.43 7.51
CA SER A 12 16.76 20.70 8.37
C SER A 12 16.85 21.17 9.82
N GLU A 13 18.05 21.30 10.39
CA GLU A 13 18.26 21.76 11.76
C GLU A 13 17.73 23.19 11.97
N LYS A 14 18.02 24.10 11.03
CA LYS A 14 17.54 25.48 11.08
C LYS A 14 16.00 25.54 11.01
N LEU A 15 15.40 24.78 10.10
CA LEU A 15 13.96 24.67 9.97
C LEU A 15 13.31 24.09 11.24
N MET A 16 13.88 23.02 11.79
CA MET A 16 13.42 22.41 13.04
C MET A 16 13.49 23.42 14.20
N SER A 17 14.57 24.20 14.30
CA SER A 17 14.71 25.24 15.33
C SER A 17 13.59 26.28 15.24
N ILE A 18 13.32 26.80 14.03
CA ILE A 18 12.24 27.77 13.79
C ILE A 18 10.89 27.17 14.23
N LEU A 19 10.56 25.96 13.77
CA LEU A 19 9.28 25.33 14.09
C LEU A 19 9.13 25.02 15.58
N LYS A 20 10.19 24.53 16.24
CA LYS A 20 10.19 24.22 17.69
C LYS A 20 9.95 25.47 18.55
N THR A 21 10.43 26.64 18.14
CA THR A 21 10.19 27.89 18.89
C THR A 21 8.74 28.37 18.83
N ASN A 22 7.97 27.98 17.81
CA ASN A 22 6.56 28.35 17.71
C ASN A 22 5.72 27.56 18.73
N LYS A 23 5.11 28.27 19.69
CA LYS A 23 4.29 27.67 20.76
C LYS A 23 3.05 26.92 20.27
N LYS A 24 2.56 27.23 19.06
CA LYS A 24 1.41 26.57 18.44
C LYS A 24 1.77 25.32 17.64
N VAL A 25 3.04 25.07 17.35
CA VAL A 25 3.47 23.78 16.80
C VAL A 25 3.43 22.75 17.92
N LEU A 26 2.60 21.72 17.78
CA LEU A 26 2.44 20.67 18.78
C LEU A 26 3.35 19.48 18.52
N ALA A 27 3.45 19.06 17.26
CA ALA A 27 4.33 17.96 16.87
C ALA A 27 4.90 18.16 15.47
N ILE A 28 6.08 17.57 15.22
CA ILE A 28 6.76 17.57 13.94
C ILE A 28 7.18 16.14 13.61
N PHE A 29 6.71 15.65 12.48
CA PHE A 29 7.10 14.37 11.89
C PHE A 29 7.94 14.64 10.65
N VAL A 30 9.05 13.92 10.50
CA VAL A 30 9.81 13.86 9.24
C VAL A 30 9.45 12.56 8.52
N TYR A 31 9.31 12.61 7.21
CA TYR A 31 9.09 11.44 6.37
C TYR A 31 9.93 11.56 5.10
N GLY A 32 9.75 10.64 4.14
CA GLY A 32 10.48 10.72 2.88
C GLY A 32 11.96 10.34 3.01
N SER A 33 12.79 10.93 2.15
CA SER A 33 14.16 10.45 1.93
C SER A 33 15.08 10.53 3.15
N ILE A 34 14.83 11.48 4.06
CA ILE A 34 15.58 11.58 5.32
C ILE A 34 15.33 10.39 6.24
N VAL A 35 14.14 9.78 6.19
CA VAL A 35 13.80 8.61 7.00
C VAL A 35 14.28 7.32 6.35
N SER A 36 14.14 7.20 5.03
CA SER A 36 14.60 6.02 4.27
C SER A 36 16.11 5.99 4.04
N GLY A 37 16.82 7.11 4.19
CA GLY A 37 18.27 7.19 4.03
C GLY A 37 18.75 7.26 2.58
N ASP A 38 17.84 7.48 1.63
CA ASP A 38 18.06 7.58 0.18
C ASP A 38 18.08 9.04 -0.30
N LEU A 39 18.70 9.93 0.48
CA LEU A 39 18.84 11.35 0.12
C LEU A 39 19.68 11.52 -1.16
N TRP A 40 19.18 12.35 -2.07
CA TRP A 40 19.87 12.74 -3.29
C TRP A 40 19.77 14.25 -3.54
N GLU A 41 20.31 14.73 -4.66
CA GLU A 41 20.52 16.17 -4.88
C GLU A 41 19.22 16.98 -5.03
N GLU A 42 18.14 16.35 -5.50
CA GLU A 42 16.81 16.97 -5.62
C GLU A 42 15.85 16.52 -4.50
N SER A 43 16.37 15.99 -3.38
CA SER A 43 15.53 15.64 -2.24
C SER A 43 14.99 16.88 -1.52
N ASP A 44 13.68 16.89 -1.29
CA ASP A 44 13.01 17.87 -0.43
C ASP A 44 13.20 17.54 1.06
N ILE A 45 13.02 18.55 1.92
CA ILE A 45 12.77 18.35 3.35
C ILE A 45 11.26 18.15 3.56
N ASP A 46 10.88 16.91 3.75
CA ASP A 46 9.49 16.46 3.92
C ASP A 46 9.05 16.46 5.39
N LEU A 47 8.05 17.29 5.70
CA LEU A 47 7.53 17.48 7.06
C LEU A 47 6.03 17.35 7.15
N PHE A 48 5.56 16.75 8.25
CA PHE A 48 4.17 16.89 8.69
C PHE A 48 4.14 17.58 10.06
N VAL A 49 3.41 18.68 10.15
CA VAL A 49 3.33 19.52 11.34
C VAL A 49 1.92 19.50 11.87
N VAL A 50 1.76 19.07 13.12
CA VAL A 50 0.50 19.22 13.85
C VAL A 50 0.51 20.56 14.56
N TYR A 51 -0.47 21.39 14.22
CA TYR A 51 -0.61 22.75 14.74
C TYR A 51 -1.78 22.83 15.72
N LYS A 52 -1.71 23.75 16.68
CA LYS A 52 -2.66 23.80 17.79
C LYS A 52 -4.09 24.14 17.37
N ASP A 53 -4.23 25.14 16.51
CA ASP A 53 -5.50 25.68 16.02
C ASP A 53 -5.32 26.13 14.57
N GLN A 54 -6.40 26.31 13.79
CA GLN A 54 -6.36 26.62 12.34
C GLN A 54 -5.87 25.44 11.46
N PHE A 55 -6.20 25.45 10.16
CA PHE A 55 -5.94 24.34 9.22
C PHE A 55 -6.84 23.11 9.47
N GLU A 56 -8.14 23.28 9.22
CA GLU A 56 -9.16 22.21 9.26
C GLU A 56 -8.96 21.12 8.21
N GLU A 57 -8.19 21.41 7.17
CA GLU A 57 -7.79 20.46 6.14
C GLU A 57 -6.28 20.47 6.01
N ILE A 58 -5.74 19.36 5.48
CA ILE A 58 -4.31 19.26 5.20
C ILE A 58 -3.93 20.36 4.21
N ARG A 59 -3.08 21.28 4.66
CA ARG A 59 -2.52 22.34 3.82
C ARG A 59 -1.11 21.96 3.41
N ASP A 60 -0.88 21.90 2.11
CA ASP A 60 0.46 21.82 1.52
C ASP A 60 1.13 23.21 1.51
N VAL A 61 2.36 23.27 2.01
CA VAL A 61 3.20 24.46 2.05
C VAL A 61 4.54 24.12 1.41
N TYR A 62 4.90 24.89 0.39
CA TYR A 62 6.17 24.79 -0.30
C TYR A 62 7.04 25.99 0.08
N SER A 63 8.28 25.72 0.46
CA SER A 63 9.23 26.74 0.89
C SER A 63 10.65 26.32 0.53
N GLU A 64 11.63 27.11 0.94
CA GLU A 64 13.04 26.85 0.71
C GLU A 64 13.82 27.25 1.96
N MET A 65 14.81 26.44 2.33
CA MET A 65 15.69 26.69 3.46
C MET A 65 17.14 26.44 3.05
N LEU A 66 17.95 27.50 2.99
CA LEU A 66 19.35 27.42 2.56
C LEU A 66 19.49 26.73 1.19
N ASP A 67 18.68 27.16 0.21
CA ASP A 67 18.62 26.61 -1.15
C ASP A 67 18.17 25.14 -1.25
N ILE A 68 17.60 24.58 -0.17
CA ILE A 68 16.99 23.25 -0.14
C ILE A 68 15.47 23.39 -0.13
N PRO A 69 14.73 22.77 -1.07
CA PRO A 69 13.28 22.80 -1.06
C PRO A 69 12.69 22.14 0.20
N VAL A 70 11.57 22.69 0.67
CA VAL A 70 10.84 22.21 1.84
C VAL A 70 9.40 21.95 1.42
N HIS A 71 8.93 20.73 1.64
CA HIS A 71 7.53 20.37 1.54
C HIS A 71 6.96 20.09 2.92
N MET A 72 6.01 20.92 3.34
CA MET A 72 5.39 20.81 4.66
C MET A 72 3.88 20.62 4.53
N LYS A 73 3.37 19.58 5.15
CA LYS A 73 1.93 19.38 5.36
C LYS A 73 1.55 19.83 6.75
N ILE A 74 0.51 20.65 6.87
CA ILE A 74 0.05 21.22 8.15
C ILE A 74 -1.41 20.84 8.38
N LEU A 75 -1.75 20.44 9.61
CA LEU A 75 -3.10 20.11 10.04
C LEU A 75 -3.29 20.47 11.52
N ASN A 76 -4.51 20.86 11.93
CA ASN A 76 -4.80 21.03 13.36
C ASN A 76 -4.81 19.71 14.14
N LYS A 77 -4.73 19.78 15.48
CA LYS A 77 -4.79 18.62 16.37
C LYS A 77 -6.07 17.82 16.17
N ASP A 78 -7.23 18.46 16.30
CA ASP A 78 -8.52 17.76 16.32
C ASP A 78 -8.73 16.92 15.05
N ARG A 79 -8.45 17.49 13.89
CA ARG A 79 -8.51 16.80 12.60
C ARG A 79 -7.44 15.75 12.42
N PHE A 80 -6.25 15.95 13.00
CA PHE A 80 -5.23 14.91 13.01
C PHE A 80 -5.70 13.68 13.81
N MET A 81 -6.29 13.89 14.99
CA MET A 81 -6.86 12.82 15.81
C MET A 81 -8.03 12.14 15.08
N ASP A 82 -8.95 12.93 14.52
CA ASP A 82 -10.09 12.44 13.75
C ASP A 82 -9.62 11.58 12.58
N LEU A 83 -8.66 12.05 11.77
CA LEU A 83 -8.17 11.30 10.60
C LEU A 83 -7.39 10.05 10.98
N TYR A 84 -6.86 9.97 12.20
CA TYR A 84 -6.26 8.75 12.73
C TYR A 84 -7.32 7.73 13.16
N GLU A 85 -8.37 8.16 13.85
CA GLU A 85 -9.41 7.27 14.40
C GLU A 85 -10.49 6.91 13.36
N SER A 86 -10.92 7.84 12.52
CA SER A 86 -12.00 7.66 11.53
C SER A 86 -11.58 6.94 10.25
N ASP A 87 -10.33 6.47 10.16
CA ASP A 87 -9.66 5.95 8.95
C ASP A 87 -9.75 6.85 7.68
N GLY A 88 -10.45 7.99 7.69
CA GLY A 88 -10.28 9.15 6.80
C GLY A 88 -10.03 8.88 5.32
N ARG A 89 -9.11 9.62 4.67
CA ARG A 89 -8.72 9.42 3.26
C ARG A 89 -7.90 8.11 3.08
N LYS A 90 -8.46 6.93 3.35
CA LYS A 90 -7.78 5.62 3.21
C LYS A 90 -6.58 5.44 4.14
N GLY A 91 -6.71 5.85 5.40
CA GLY A 91 -5.68 5.70 6.43
C GLY A 91 -4.44 6.56 6.21
N PHE A 92 -4.56 7.72 5.55
CA PHE A 92 -3.42 8.62 5.25
C PHE A 92 -2.55 8.93 6.47
N VAL A 93 -3.15 9.43 7.57
CA VAL A 93 -2.41 9.79 8.79
C VAL A 93 -1.73 8.57 9.39
N ARG A 94 -2.42 7.42 9.46
CA ARG A 94 -1.84 6.17 9.93
C ARG A 94 -0.61 5.74 9.10
N ASN A 95 -0.73 5.74 7.78
CA ASN A 95 0.37 5.36 6.87
C ASN A 95 1.56 6.33 6.97
N LEU A 96 1.28 7.62 7.12
CA LEU A 96 2.28 8.64 7.40
C LEU A 96 3.00 8.35 8.73
N LEU A 97 2.29 8.05 9.81
CA LEU A 97 2.90 7.75 11.11
C LEU A 97 3.79 6.49 11.05
N ILE A 98 3.34 5.45 10.35
CA ILE A 98 4.13 4.22 10.15
C ILE A 98 5.43 4.49 9.40
N SER A 99 5.43 5.38 8.41
CA SER A 99 6.59 5.68 7.56
C SER A 99 7.44 6.87 8.03
N SER A 100 7.02 7.59 9.06
CA SER A 100 7.71 8.79 9.57
C SER A 100 8.51 8.53 10.85
N LYS A 101 9.27 9.55 11.26
CA LYS A 101 9.86 9.67 12.61
C LYS A 101 9.33 10.94 13.26
N ILE A 102 8.97 10.85 14.54
CA ILE A 102 8.64 12.03 15.35
C ILE A 102 9.95 12.70 15.81
N ILE A 103 10.14 13.99 15.49
CA ILE A 103 11.33 14.76 15.85
C ILE A 103 11.06 15.71 17.03
N PHE A 104 9.79 16.05 17.21
CA PHE A 104 9.33 16.94 18.25
C PHE A 104 7.88 16.62 18.59
N SER A 105 7.57 16.55 19.88
CA SER A 105 6.22 16.62 20.41
C SER A 105 6.23 17.41 21.70
N ARG A 106 5.13 18.10 21.98
CA ARG A 106 4.79 18.66 23.30
C ARG A 106 3.37 18.28 23.73
N ASP A 107 2.78 17.32 23.04
CA ASP A 107 1.41 16.86 23.25
C ASP A 107 1.43 15.33 23.40
N ASP A 108 1.12 14.88 24.61
CA ASP A 108 1.23 13.47 24.98
C ASP A 108 0.22 12.58 24.23
N GLU A 109 -0.93 13.14 23.81
CA GLU A 109 -1.92 12.39 23.04
C GLU A 109 -1.42 12.09 21.62
N ILE A 110 -0.77 13.06 20.99
CA ILE A 110 -0.14 12.88 19.66
C ILE A 110 0.97 11.83 19.74
N GLU A 111 1.79 11.86 20.79
CA GLU A 111 2.85 10.88 21.01
C GLU A 111 2.29 9.47 21.26
N GLY A 112 1.21 9.38 22.05
CA GLY A 112 0.48 8.13 22.28
C GLY A 112 -0.05 7.50 20.98
N ILE A 113 -0.65 8.30 20.09
CA ILE A 113 -1.11 7.83 18.78
C ILE A 113 0.03 7.40 17.88
N PHE A 114 1.14 8.15 17.84
CA PHE A 114 2.31 7.77 17.05
C PHE A 114 2.87 6.41 17.48
N ASN A 115 3.00 6.20 18.79
CA ASN A 115 3.45 4.91 19.34
C ASN A 115 2.46 3.80 19.00
N LYS A 116 1.15 4.02 19.21
CA LYS A 116 0.10 3.07 18.81
C LYS A 116 0.19 2.74 17.32
N ALA A 117 0.39 3.71 16.44
CA ALA A 117 0.53 3.49 15.00
C ALA A 117 1.76 2.63 14.65
N LYS A 118 2.91 2.88 15.31
CA LYS A 118 4.15 2.10 15.10
C LYS A 118 4.02 0.65 15.55
N TYR A 119 3.33 0.39 16.65
CA TYR A 119 3.16 -0.97 17.19
C TYR A 119 1.92 -1.70 16.67
N SER A 120 0.96 -1.00 16.05
CA SER A 120 -0.24 -1.60 15.44
C SER A 120 -0.07 -1.96 13.97
N SER A 121 1.14 -1.85 13.40
CA SER A 121 1.42 -2.21 12.01
C SER A 121 0.98 -3.65 11.67
N ASP A 122 1.06 -4.57 12.63
CA ASP A 122 0.62 -5.96 12.46
C ASP A 122 -0.89 -6.09 12.26
N LYS A 123 -1.72 -5.19 12.84
CA LYS A 123 -3.19 -5.30 12.77
C LYS A 123 -3.75 -5.11 11.36
N TYR A 124 -3.05 -4.34 10.52
CA TYR A 124 -3.49 -4.04 9.15
C TYR A 124 -2.71 -4.82 8.09
N LYS A 125 -1.73 -5.61 8.52
CA LYS A 125 -0.85 -6.39 7.66
C LYS A 125 -1.64 -7.28 6.70
N GLU A 126 -2.65 -7.97 7.20
CA GLU A 126 -3.46 -8.89 6.40
C GLU A 126 -4.35 -8.17 5.37
N ARG A 127 -4.80 -6.93 5.66
CA ARG A 127 -5.53 -6.12 4.68
C ARG A 127 -4.62 -5.60 3.58
N TRP A 128 -3.39 -5.22 3.94
CA TRP A 128 -2.36 -4.88 2.95
C TRP A 128 -1.99 -6.05 2.05
N ASN A 129 -1.99 -7.30 2.56
CA ASN A 129 -1.86 -8.49 1.71
C ASN A 129 -2.93 -8.49 0.61
N LEU A 130 -4.20 -8.21 0.94
CA LEU A 130 -5.27 -8.14 -0.06
C LEU A 130 -5.06 -7.01 -1.07
N VAL A 131 -4.56 -5.84 -0.65
CA VAL A 131 -4.23 -4.74 -1.57
C VAL A 131 -3.18 -5.18 -2.58
N TYR A 132 -2.07 -5.76 -2.12
CA TYR A 132 -0.99 -6.20 -2.99
C TYR A 132 -1.40 -7.39 -3.87
N LEU A 133 -2.09 -8.38 -3.28
CA LEU A 133 -2.61 -9.56 -3.97
C LEU A 133 -3.58 -9.17 -5.10
N GLY A 134 -4.54 -8.29 -4.82
CA GLY A 134 -5.53 -7.87 -5.82
C GLY A 134 -4.90 -7.11 -6.99
N LYS A 135 -3.90 -6.26 -6.73
CA LYS A 135 -3.13 -5.58 -7.78
C LYS A 135 -2.30 -6.56 -8.60
N LEU A 136 -1.60 -7.49 -7.92
CA LEU A 136 -0.79 -8.52 -8.56
C LEU A 136 -1.60 -9.41 -9.51
N ILE A 137 -2.73 -9.96 -9.05
CA ILE A 137 -3.60 -10.84 -9.86
C ILE A 137 -4.11 -10.08 -11.09
N LYS A 138 -4.58 -8.84 -10.89
CA LYS A 138 -5.08 -7.99 -11.97
C LYS A 138 -3.99 -7.76 -13.02
N ASP A 139 -2.82 -7.27 -12.60
CA ASP A 139 -1.77 -6.87 -13.52
C ASP A 139 -1.16 -8.08 -14.24
N ILE A 140 -0.99 -9.24 -13.59
CA ILE A 140 -0.60 -10.49 -14.26
C ILE A 140 -1.65 -10.93 -15.29
N GLY A 141 -2.94 -10.79 -15.00
CA GLY A 141 -4.01 -11.03 -15.97
C GLY A 141 -3.89 -10.13 -17.21
N VAL A 142 -3.57 -8.85 -17.01
CA VAL A 142 -3.36 -7.88 -18.08
C VAL A 142 -2.08 -8.17 -18.87
N THR A 143 -0.97 -8.50 -18.22
CA THR A 143 0.28 -8.97 -18.86
C THR A 143 0.00 -10.14 -19.80
N LYS A 144 -0.70 -11.18 -19.32
CA LYS A 144 -1.07 -12.35 -20.15
C LYS A 144 -1.91 -11.97 -21.36
N LYS A 145 -2.90 -11.09 -21.17
CA LYS A 145 -3.74 -10.58 -22.27
C LYS A 145 -2.91 -9.89 -23.36
N TYR A 146 -1.98 -9.01 -22.99
CA TYR A 146 -1.14 -8.31 -23.97
C TYR A 146 -0.12 -9.24 -24.63
N LEU A 147 0.41 -10.19 -23.87
CA LEU A 147 1.30 -11.22 -24.40
C LEU A 147 0.60 -12.09 -25.45
N GLN A 148 -0.67 -12.46 -25.23
CA GLN A 148 -1.48 -13.21 -26.18
C GLN A 148 -1.75 -12.43 -27.48
N ASN A 149 -1.85 -11.11 -27.38
CA ASN A 149 -2.08 -10.20 -28.51
C ASN A 149 -0.76 -9.72 -29.17
N ASP A 150 0.37 -10.36 -28.87
CA ASP A 150 1.71 -9.99 -29.33
C ASP A 150 2.14 -8.53 -29.04
N SER A 151 1.52 -7.88 -28.05
CA SER A 151 1.90 -6.55 -27.58
C SER A 151 2.98 -6.66 -26.50
N LEU A 152 4.20 -7.00 -26.90
CA LEU A 152 5.30 -7.29 -25.98
C LEU A 152 5.69 -6.10 -25.09
N PHE A 153 5.76 -4.89 -25.66
CA PHE A 153 6.09 -3.68 -24.90
C PHE A 153 5.11 -3.45 -23.75
N THR A 154 3.80 -3.45 -24.05
CA THR A 154 2.76 -3.24 -23.05
C THR A 154 2.71 -4.37 -22.02
N SER A 155 2.92 -5.62 -22.47
CA SER A 155 3.00 -6.78 -21.59
C SER A 155 4.14 -6.64 -20.57
N TYR A 156 5.32 -6.27 -21.05
CA TYR A 156 6.50 -6.01 -20.21
C TYR A 156 6.25 -4.86 -19.22
N GLU A 157 5.72 -3.74 -19.69
CA GLU A 157 5.46 -2.57 -18.87
C GLU A 157 4.50 -2.86 -17.71
N VAL A 158 3.41 -3.58 -17.98
CA VAL A 158 2.47 -4.01 -16.94
C VAL A 158 3.11 -5.04 -16.01
N LEU A 159 3.96 -5.94 -16.53
CA LEU A 159 4.67 -6.92 -15.71
C LEU A 159 5.59 -6.25 -14.67
N ILE A 160 6.29 -5.18 -15.03
CA ILE A 160 7.12 -4.43 -14.08
C ILE A 160 6.28 -3.89 -12.91
N ARG A 161 5.07 -3.39 -13.17
CA ARG A 161 4.15 -2.95 -12.11
C ARG A 161 3.66 -4.11 -11.24
N ALA A 162 3.40 -5.26 -11.87
CA ALA A 162 3.02 -6.48 -11.16
C ALA A 162 4.14 -6.95 -10.21
N LEU A 163 5.41 -6.86 -10.62
CA LEU A 163 6.57 -7.23 -9.82
C LEU A 163 6.71 -6.37 -8.54
N ASP A 164 6.39 -5.07 -8.60
CA ASP A 164 6.33 -4.24 -7.39
C ASP A 164 5.25 -4.76 -6.40
N SER A 165 4.05 -5.08 -6.90
CA SER A 165 2.98 -5.65 -6.06
C SER A 165 3.35 -7.02 -5.51
N PHE A 166 4.01 -7.86 -6.31
CA PHE A 166 4.56 -9.14 -5.90
C PHE A 166 5.55 -8.97 -4.75
N SER A 167 6.55 -8.10 -4.91
CA SER A 167 7.59 -7.92 -3.91
C SER A 167 7.03 -7.36 -2.61
N LYS A 168 6.07 -6.44 -2.67
CA LYS A 168 5.37 -5.93 -1.48
C LYS A 168 4.59 -7.03 -0.77
N LEU A 169 3.89 -7.89 -1.51
CA LEU A 169 3.19 -9.05 -0.95
C LEU A 169 4.18 -10.04 -0.32
N TYR A 170 5.27 -10.37 -1.00
CA TYR A 170 6.32 -11.26 -0.51
C TYR A 170 6.91 -10.77 0.81
N LEU A 171 7.33 -9.50 0.87
CA LEU A 171 7.89 -8.91 2.09
C LEU A 171 6.90 -8.97 3.23
N ASN A 172 5.64 -8.60 2.97
CA ASN A 172 4.61 -8.56 3.98
C ASN A 172 4.29 -9.97 4.51
N LEU A 173 4.15 -10.98 3.64
CA LEU A 173 3.93 -12.37 4.05
C LEU A 173 5.08 -12.92 4.91
N ASN A 174 6.31 -12.54 4.62
CA ASN A 174 7.50 -12.97 5.37
C ASN A 174 7.80 -12.09 6.60
N GLY A 175 6.95 -11.12 6.94
CA GLY A 175 7.11 -10.27 8.13
C GLY A 175 8.15 -9.17 8.01
N TYR A 176 8.64 -8.89 6.81
CA TYR A 176 9.46 -7.72 6.56
C TYR A 176 8.61 -6.46 6.44
N THR A 177 9.20 -5.32 6.82
CA THR A 177 8.60 -4.03 6.52
C THR A 177 8.65 -3.76 5.02
N VAL A 178 7.53 -3.36 4.43
CA VAL A 178 7.45 -3.06 3.01
C VAL A 178 8.27 -1.81 2.68
N SER A 179 9.28 -1.97 1.81
CA SER A 179 10.15 -0.89 1.34
C SER A 179 9.52 -0.13 0.15
N LYS A 180 9.98 1.11 -0.07
CA LYS A 180 9.72 1.85 -1.32
C LYS A 180 10.38 1.15 -2.53
N ASP A 181 11.57 0.59 -2.33
CA ASP A 181 12.28 -0.25 -3.30
C ASP A 181 12.09 -1.73 -2.95
N ALA A 182 10.83 -2.19 -3.04
CA ALA A 182 10.45 -3.54 -2.66
C ALA A 182 11.11 -4.59 -3.57
N VAL A 183 11.21 -4.32 -4.87
CA VAL A 183 11.79 -5.25 -5.85
C VAL A 183 13.25 -5.54 -5.50
N LYS A 184 14.07 -4.50 -5.30
CA LYS A 184 15.49 -4.72 -4.97
C LYS A 184 15.67 -5.42 -3.63
N MET A 185 14.82 -5.10 -2.64
CA MET A 185 14.86 -5.79 -1.35
C MET A 185 14.58 -7.29 -1.50
N VAL A 186 13.60 -7.68 -2.33
CA VAL A 186 13.31 -9.10 -2.58
C VAL A 186 14.41 -9.78 -3.38
N MET A 187 15.02 -9.10 -4.37
CA MET A 187 16.19 -9.63 -5.08
C MET A 187 17.32 -10.01 -4.09
N ASN A 188 17.58 -9.16 -3.10
CA ASN A 188 18.61 -9.43 -2.08
C ASN A 188 18.22 -10.57 -1.11
N LEU A 189 16.92 -10.87 -0.96
CA LEU A 189 16.41 -11.89 -0.03
C LEU A 189 16.14 -13.25 -0.72
N ASN A 190 15.96 -13.26 -2.03
CA ASN A 190 15.54 -14.42 -2.80
C ASN A 190 16.34 -14.53 -4.11
N ASN A 191 17.31 -15.44 -4.12
CA ASN A 191 18.20 -15.68 -5.26
C ASN A 191 17.45 -16.10 -6.54
N GLU A 192 16.36 -16.87 -6.43
CA GLU A 192 15.59 -17.27 -7.61
C GLU A 192 14.88 -16.08 -8.23
N PHE A 193 14.34 -15.20 -7.39
CA PHE A 193 13.73 -13.95 -7.83
C PHE A 193 14.77 -13.02 -8.47
N ASP A 194 15.95 -12.89 -7.87
CA ASP A 194 17.08 -12.12 -8.42
C ASP A 194 17.45 -12.58 -9.83
N ILE A 195 17.71 -13.88 -10.00
CA ILE A 195 18.03 -14.48 -11.30
C ILE A 195 16.90 -14.25 -12.31
N MET A 196 15.64 -14.36 -11.88
CA MET A 196 14.49 -14.12 -12.76
C MET A 196 14.44 -12.65 -13.24
N ILE A 197 14.67 -11.68 -12.33
CA ILE A 197 14.70 -10.25 -12.67
C ILE A 197 15.87 -9.94 -13.61
N GLU A 198 17.07 -10.44 -13.31
CA GLU A 198 18.25 -10.24 -14.16
C GLU A 198 18.01 -10.77 -15.58
N ASN A 199 17.40 -11.95 -15.72
CA ASN A 199 17.00 -12.49 -17.02
C ASN A 199 15.94 -11.62 -17.72
N LEU A 200 14.99 -11.07 -16.98
CA LEU A 200 13.94 -10.22 -17.54
C LEU A 200 14.50 -8.93 -18.17
N PHE A 201 15.48 -8.29 -17.52
CA PHE A 201 16.04 -7.01 -17.95
C PHE A 201 17.21 -7.13 -18.94
N TYR A 202 18.06 -8.15 -18.80
CA TYR A 202 19.35 -8.17 -19.51
C TYR A 202 19.45 -9.24 -20.61
N ASN A 203 18.45 -10.10 -20.77
CA ASN A 203 18.46 -11.15 -21.79
C ASN A 203 17.60 -10.78 -23.01
N GLU A 204 18.10 -11.06 -24.21
CA GLU A 204 17.47 -10.69 -25.50
C GLU A 204 16.13 -11.41 -25.76
N ARG A 205 15.82 -12.50 -25.05
CA ARG A 205 14.61 -13.32 -25.26
C ARG A 205 13.37 -12.79 -24.53
N LEU A 206 13.05 -11.51 -24.72
CA LEU A 206 12.02 -10.78 -23.98
C LEU A 206 10.66 -11.53 -23.85
N LYS A 207 10.12 -12.06 -24.95
CA LYS A 207 8.84 -12.78 -24.94
C LYS A 207 8.87 -14.01 -24.03
N GLU A 208 9.97 -14.75 -24.03
CA GLU A 208 10.14 -15.94 -23.20
C GLU A 208 10.40 -15.55 -21.75
N ASN A 209 11.19 -14.51 -21.51
CA ASN A 209 11.44 -14.01 -20.16
C ASN A 209 10.16 -13.54 -19.49
N ILE A 210 9.28 -12.80 -20.20
CA ILE A 210 7.97 -12.41 -19.70
C ILE A 210 7.14 -13.64 -19.29
N LYS A 211 7.11 -14.70 -20.11
CA LYS A 211 6.39 -15.94 -19.79
C LYS A 211 6.94 -16.60 -18.53
N ASN A 212 8.27 -16.72 -18.44
CA ASN A 212 8.94 -17.34 -17.30
C ASN A 212 8.67 -16.55 -16.01
N THR A 213 8.69 -15.22 -16.07
CA THR A 213 8.33 -14.37 -14.93
C THR A 213 6.87 -14.54 -14.54
N VAL A 214 5.94 -14.55 -15.49
CA VAL A 214 4.52 -14.79 -15.21
C VAL A 214 4.34 -16.14 -14.53
N GLN A 215 4.98 -17.20 -15.04
CA GLN A 215 4.93 -18.53 -14.45
C GLN A 215 5.48 -18.56 -13.03
N TYR A 216 6.62 -17.89 -12.77
CA TYR A 216 7.19 -17.76 -11.44
C TYR A 216 6.20 -17.14 -10.44
N VAL A 217 5.54 -16.05 -10.85
CA VAL A 217 4.53 -15.38 -10.02
C VAL A 217 3.29 -16.25 -9.80
N GLU A 218 2.82 -16.97 -10.81
CA GLU A 218 1.68 -17.87 -10.69
C GLU A 218 1.97 -19.04 -9.74
N THR A 219 3.16 -19.64 -9.80
CA THR A 219 3.61 -20.66 -8.84
C THR A 219 3.62 -20.11 -7.42
N PHE A 220 4.18 -18.91 -7.21
CA PHE A 220 4.15 -18.27 -5.89
C PHE A 220 2.71 -18.06 -5.38
N LEU A 221 1.79 -17.65 -6.25
CA LEU A 221 0.38 -17.50 -5.91
C LEU A 221 -0.26 -18.85 -5.55
N ASP A 222 0.03 -19.92 -6.27
CA ASP A 222 -0.45 -21.27 -5.93
C ASP A 222 -0.08 -21.66 -4.50
N ASP A 223 1.17 -21.39 -4.12
CA ASP A 223 1.70 -21.76 -2.80
C ASP A 223 1.16 -20.87 -1.67
N ASN A 224 0.92 -19.58 -1.94
CA ASN A 224 0.73 -18.57 -0.89
C ASN A 224 -0.67 -17.95 -0.82
N ILE A 225 -1.56 -18.20 -1.77
CA ILE A 225 -2.85 -17.49 -1.84
C ILE A 225 -3.76 -17.72 -0.63
N ASN A 226 -3.69 -18.88 0.04
CA ASN A 226 -4.43 -19.13 1.27
C ASN A 226 -4.02 -18.15 2.37
N LEU A 227 -2.72 -17.94 2.54
CA LEU A 227 -2.17 -17.01 3.53
C LEU A 227 -2.40 -15.55 3.12
N ALA A 228 -2.16 -15.23 1.84
CA ALA A 228 -2.37 -13.88 1.31
C ALA A 228 -3.83 -13.44 1.33
N GLY A 229 -4.75 -14.37 1.08
CA GLY A 229 -6.20 -14.16 1.08
C GLY A 229 -6.87 -14.39 2.44
N LYS A 230 -6.11 -14.75 3.48
CA LYS A 230 -6.65 -15.23 4.76
C LYS A 230 -7.73 -14.32 5.36
N PHE A 231 -7.46 -13.01 5.44
CA PHE A 231 -8.41 -12.06 6.01
C PHE A 231 -9.78 -12.06 5.29
N LEU A 232 -9.77 -12.18 3.95
CA LEU A 232 -11.00 -12.26 3.18
C LEU A 232 -11.70 -13.62 3.35
N LEU A 233 -10.93 -14.71 3.43
CA LEU A 233 -11.46 -16.05 3.67
C LEU A 233 -12.12 -16.16 5.06
N ASP A 234 -11.43 -15.68 6.10
CA ASP A 234 -11.94 -15.65 7.48
C ASP A 234 -13.22 -14.79 7.55
N TYR A 235 -13.22 -13.62 6.90
CA TYR A 235 -14.41 -12.78 6.81
C TYR A 235 -15.61 -13.47 6.15
N LEU A 236 -15.40 -14.17 5.03
CA LEU A 236 -16.45 -14.93 4.36
C LEU A 236 -16.95 -16.10 5.21
N TYR A 237 -16.06 -16.75 5.95
CA TYR A 237 -16.40 -17.82 6.88
C TYR A 237 -17.27 -17.30 8.02
N GLU A 238 -16.88 -16.18 8.65
CA GLU A 238 -17.62 -15.54 9.74
C GLU A 238 -19.00 -15.04 9.32
N LYS A 239 -19.12 -14.40 8.14
CA LYS A 239 -20.41 -13.92 7.62
C LYS A 239 -21.33 -15.08 7.23
N ASN A 240 -20.77 -16.24 6.88
CA ASN A 240 -21.48 -17.48 6.54
C ASN A 240 -22.67 -17.26 5.57
N THR A 241 -22.46 -16.41 4.56
CA THR A 241 -23.46 -16.06 3.56
C THR A 241 -22.79 -15.66 2.25
N PHE A 242 -23.56 -15.67 1.17
CA PHE A 242 -23.10 -15.22 -0.13
C PHE A 242 -23.06 -13.70 -0.20
N LEU A 243 -21.88 -13.15 -0.49
CA LEU A 243 -21.63 -11.71 -0.60
C LEU A 243 -21.07 -11.36 -1.98
N SER A 244 -21.49 -10.23 -2.52
CA SER A 244 -20.91 -9.67 -3.74
C SER A 244 -19.62 -8.91 -3.42
N SER A 245 -18.78 -8.70 -4.44
CA SER A 245 -17.58 -7.89 -4.30
C SER A 245 -17.88 -6.44 -3.89
N TYR A 246 -19.05 -5.92 -4.28
CA TYR A 246 -19.52 -4.60 -3.84
C TYR A 246 -19.83 -4.57 -2.35
N GLU A 247 -20.58 -5.55 -1.82
CA GLU A 247 -20.89 -5.62 -0.39
C GLU A 247 -19.62 -5.71 0.46
N ILE A 248 -18.67 -6.57 0.07
CA ILE A 248 -17.40 -6.73 0.77
C ILE A 248 -16.59 -5.44 0.74
N GLN A 249 -16.49 -4.79 -0.42
CA GLN A 249 -15.70 -3.55 -0.57
C GLN A 249 -16.26 -2.39 0.25
N ASN A 250 -17.57 -2.38 0.57
CA ASN A 250 -18.20 -1.31 1.35
C ASN A 250 -18.33 -1.63 2.85
N ASP A 251 -17.96 -2.82 3.30
CA ASP A 251 -17.91 -3.15 4.73
C ASP A 251 -16.78 -2.34 5.41
N GLU A 252 -17.01 -1.93 6.66
CA GLU A 252 -16.08 -1.14 7.49
C GLU A 252 -14.66 -1.73 7.56
N LEU A 253 -14.53 -3.05 7.44
CA LEU A 253 -13.25 -3.74 7.46
C LEU A 253 -12.41 -3.53 6.19
N PHE A 254 -13.02 -3.18 5.06
CA PHE A 254 -12.37 -3.13 3.75
C PHE A 254 -12.46 -1.78 3.04
N LYS A 255 -13.48 -0.96 3.32
CA LYS A 255 -13.80 0.27 2.55
C LYS A 255 -12.64 1.28 2.44
N GLU A 256 -11.72 1.24 3.39
CA GLU A 256 -10.56 2.13 3.48
C GLU A 256 -9.35 1.66 2.67
N PHE A 257 -9.41 0.45 2.11
CA PHE A 257 -8.34 -0.15 1.35
C PHE A 257 -8.74 -0.28 -0.11
N GLU A 258 -7.81 0.07 -1.01
CA GLU A 258 -8.02 -0.07 -2.44
C GLU A 258 -7.77 -1.52 -2.89
N ILE A 259 -8.65 -2.43 -2.47
CA ILE A 259 -8.55 -3.86 -2.73
C ILE A 259 -9.28 -4.18 -4.03
N LYS A 260 -8.68 -5.02 -4.89
CA LYS A 260 -9.37 -5.54 -6.09
C LYS A 260 -10.16 -6.81 -5.73
N ILE A 261 -11.19 -6.65 -4.91
CA ILE A 261 -11.94 -7.78 -4.29
C ILE A 261 -12.41 -8.80 -5.32
N GLU A 262 -13.02 -8.37 -6.42
CA GLU A 262 -13.53 -9.28 -7.46
C GLU A 262 -12.41 -10.13 -8.10
N GLU A 263 -11.21 -9.55 -8.30
CA GLU A 263 -10.08 -10.28 -8.89
C GLU A 263 -9.56 -11.36 -7.92
N ILE A 264 -9.51 -11.06 -6.62
CA ILE A 264 -9.14 -12.03 -5.59
C ILE A 264 -10.18 -13.15 -5.51
N LEU A 265 -11.48 -12.82 -5.47
CA LEU A 265 -12.56 -13.81 -5.38
C LEU A 265 -12.59 -14.76 -6.58
N LYS A 266 -12.38 -14.25 -7.80
CA LYS A 266 -12.25 -15.08 -9.00
C LYS A 266 -11.09 -16.06 -8.87
N GLU A 267 -9.94 -15.60 -8.36
CA GLU A 267 -8.75 -16.44 -8.23
C GLU A 267 -8.92 -17.50 -7.12
N LEU A 268 -9.51 -17.12 -5.98
CA LEU A 268 -9.90 -18.06 -4.92
C LEU A 268 -10.91 -19.10 -5.43
N TYR A 269 -11.87 -18.70 -6.26
CA TYR A 269 -12.86 -19.60 -6.85
C TYR A 269 -12.21 -20.60 -7.80
N LYS A 270 -11.32 -20.16 -8.69
CA LYS A 270 -10.56 -21.07 -9.59
C LYS A 270 -9.81 -22.15 -8.80
N LYS A 271 -9.27 -21.78 -7.64
CA LYS A 271 -8.55 -22.67 -6.72
C LYS A 271 -9.45 -23.43 -5.76
N LYS A 272 -10.77 -23.29 -5.90
CA LYS A 272 -11.80 -23.98 -5.09
C LYS A 272 -11.69 -23.69 -3.60
N LEU A 273 -11.27 -22.48 -3.23
CA LEU A 273 -11.21 -21.99 -1.84
C LEU A 273 -12.51 -21.29 -1.42
N VAL A 274 -13.24 -20.76 -2.39
CA VAL A 274 -14.59 -20.19 -2.20
C VAL A 274 -15.55 -20.84 -3.18
N VAL A 275 -16.84 -20.73 -2.90
CA VAL A 275 -17.92 -21.09 -3.81
C VAL A 275 -18.51 -19.82 -4.43
N LYS A 276 -18.98 -19.94 -5.67
CA LYS A 276 -19.62 -18.85 -6.42
C LYS A 276 -21.07 -19.22 -6.73
N ASP A 277 -21.97 -18.26 -6.55
CA ASP A 277 -23.37 -18.36 -6.95
C ASP A 277 -23.82 -17.06 -7.65
N SER A 278 -25.07 -17.03 -8.09
CA SER A 278 -25.71 -15.94 -8.79
C SER A 278 -26.94 -15.46 -8.02
N ARG A 279 -26.92 -14.19 -7.60
CA ARG A 279 -28.03 -13.55 -6.88
C ARG A 279 -28.72 -12.53 -7.77
N LYS A 280 -30.05 -12.47 -7.75
CA LYS A 280 -30.81 -11.47 -8.52
C LYS A 280 -30.55 -10.09 -7.92
N LEU A 281 -30.27 -9.12 -8.79
CA LEU A 281 -30.18 -7.70 -8.43
C LEU A 281 -31.44 -6.99 -8.94
N ASP A 282 -32.32 -6.67 -8.00
CA ASP A 282 -33.59 -5.99 -8.27
C ASP A 282 -33.45 -4.48 -8.02
N LEU A 283 -34.05 -3.67 -8.89
CA LEU A 283 -34.15 -2.22 -8.69
C LEU A 283 -35.23 -1.90 -7.65
N PRO A 284 -35.25 -0.67 -7.08
CA PRO A 284 -36.31 -0.24 -6.15
C PRO A 284 -37.73 -0.40 -6.70
N SER A 285 -37.90 -0.38 -8.03
CA SER A 285 -39.15 -0.63 -8.75
C SER A 285 -39.53 -2.11 -8.87
N ARG A 286 -38.75 -3.05 -8.30
CA ARG A 286 -38.82 -4.52 -8.50
C ARG A 286 -38.61 -4.96 -9.95
N GLU A 287 -38.05 -4.08 -10.77
CA GLU A 287 -37.58 -4.44 -12.11
C GLU A 287 -36.25 -5.18 -11.99
N LYS A 288 -36.16 -6.32 -12.66
CA LYS A 288 -34.94 -7.12 -12.69
C LYS A 288 -33.89 -6.42 -13.56
N LEU A 289 -32.71 -6.14 -13.01
CA LEU A 289 -31.60 -5.60 -13.80
C LEU A 289 -30.77 -6.72 -14.42
N ILE A 290 -30.06 -7.48 -13.58
CA ILE A 290 -29.25 -8.63 -13.95
C ILE A 290 -29.04 -9.49 -12.69
N ASN A 291 -28.41 -10.66 -12.83
CA ASN A 291 -27.89 -11.34 -11.66
C ASN A 291 -26.44 -10.89 -11.41
N GLU A 292 -26.09 -10.64 -10.16
CA GLU A 292 -24.72 -10.40 -9.72
C GLU A 292 -24.02 -11.71 -9.31
N SER A 293 -22.69 -11.71 -9.37
CA SER A 293 -21.87 -12.79 -8.84
C SER A 293 -21.68 -12.60 -7.35
N VAL A 294 -21.95 -13.64 -6.57
CA VAL A 294 -21.77 -13.66 -5.12
C VAL A 294 -20.91 -14.84 -4.72
N TYR A 295 -20.16 -14.70 -3.62
CA TYR A 295 -19.19 -15.67 -3.17
C TYR A 295 -19.38 -15.97 -1.69
N SER A 296 -19.12 -17.20 -1.28
CA SER A 296 -19.13 -17.64 0.13
C SER A 296 -17.95 -18.55 0.42
N TYR A 297 -17.61 -18.70 1.70
CA TYR A 297 -16.58 -19.64 2.13
C TYR A 297 -16.99 -21.08 1.77
N LYS A 298 -16.01 -21.89 1.37
CA LYS A 298 -16.27 -23.29 1.06
C LYS A 298 -16.25 -24.14 2.33
N ILE A 299 -17.41 -24.64 2.73
CA ILE A 299 -17.51 -25.64 3.80
C ILE A 299 -17.21 -27.01 3.21
N TYR A 300 -16.18 -27.69 3.73
CA TYR A 300 -15.97 -29.11 3.47
C TYR A 300 -16.88 -29.89 4.41
N ASN A 301 -17.95 -30.48 3.87
CA ASN A 301 -18.72 -31.51 4.56
C ASN A 301 -18.01 -32.86 4.44
#